data_AF-A0A813SPB4-F1
#
_entry.id   AF-A0A813SPB4-F1
#
_cell.length_a   1.000
_cell.length_b   1.000
_cell.length_c   1.000
_cell.angle_alpha   90.00
_cell.angle_beta   90.00
_cell.angle_gamma   90.00
#
_symmetry.space_group_name_H-M   'P 1'
#
loop_
_entity.id
_entity.type
_entity.pdbx_description
1 polymer ?
#
loop_
_entity_poly.entity_id
_entity_poly.type
_entity_poly.pdbx_seq_one_letter_code
_entity_poly.pdbx_strand_id
1 'polypeptide(L)'
;MAMFQNRHRRVILETPSFCAWWNWWAYSSTTALVWIAAYGSIERHLLIFHNGIMATRKRRFFLHILPMLTAIVCSYTFYFVVIVFHSCDDYWDYTALLCLLPCYIYSESTVALYDFVMHTMMPLSIVTVANVALVIRVLWQKRNQHGDWQRKWKLAAHLILIAIFFMITWYPLAINNMLIDYPFVMIYYRYRRVIPATPSFCLWWNWWVYSLTAAFIWVAAWGSIDRHLLIFHNGVMATRRRRFVFHTLPMLIATIYPYIFYFIVIILNSCENYWDYNYVFCLQPCFGYSQPTVALYDFVMHTMIPLSIVTVANVALVIRVLWQKRNQQRDWQRKWKLAAHLILIAIYFMITWYPEAINNIVYIYTSSPVSVSLQVKYFFFLPAILEMTLPMVSLFFLPDFKRTVFRFRQTTVRPVTFNLQTMTARRL
;
A
#
# COMPACT_ATOMS: atom_id res chain seq x y z
N MET A 1 35.57 35.34 11.77
CA MET A 1 34.69 34.30 12.36
C MET A 1 33.40 34.97 12.81
N ALA A 2 32.68 35.51 11.84
CA ALA A 2 31.56 36.43 12.06
C ALA A 2 30.24 35.73 11.75
N MET A 3 29.25 35.96 12.60
CA MET A 3 27.86 35.59 12.46
C MET A 3 27.30 36.09 11.11
N PHE A 4 27.37 35.27 10.06
CA PHE A 4 26.43 35.40 8.95
C PHE A 4 25.11 34.76 9.39
N GLN A 5 24.35 35.55 10.13
CA GLN A 5 22.98 35.32 10.53
C GLN A 5 22.13 35.30 9.25
N ASN A 6 22.03 34.11 8.67
CA ASN A 6 21.42 33.84 7.38
C ASN A 6 19.88 33.98 7.51
N ARG A 7 19.43 35.23 7.53
CA ARG A 7 18.03 35.64 7.56
C ARG A 7 17.47 35.56 6.13
N HIS A 8 17.48 34.39 5.49
CA HIS A 8 16.89 34.24 4.16
C HIS A 8 16.14 32.93 3.97
N ARG A 9 14.84 33.11 3.68
CA ARG A 9 13.84 32.15 3.18
C ARG A 9 13.46 31.06 4.17
N ARG A 10 12.59 31.42 5.12
CA ARG A 10 11.56 30.49 5.59
C ARG A 10 10.79 30.04 4.35
N VAL A 11 11.04 28.81 3.93
CA VAL A 11 10.34 28.18 2.82
C VAL A 11 8.87 28.12 3.21
N ILE A 12 7.97 28.53 2.31
CA ILE A 12 6.52 28.65 2.54
C ILE A 12 5.84 27.32 2.95
N LEU A 13 6.57 26.20 2.91
CA LEU A 13 6.09 24.86 3.27
C LEU A 13 6.05 24.56 4.79
N GLU A 14 6.49 25.46 5.66
CA GLU A 14 6.55 25.24 7.11
C GLU A 14 5.44 25.97 7.89
N THR A 15 4.29 26.27 7.27
CA THR A 15 3.19 26.90 8.03
C THR A 15 2.49 25.86 8.92
N PRO A 16 2.13 26.19 10.17
CA PRO A 16 1.35 25.30 11.05
C PRO A 16 0.06 24.79 10.39
N SER A 17 -0.54 25.64 9.57
CA SER A 17 -1.71 25.30 8.77
C SER A 17 -1.44 24.20 7.75
N PHE A 18 -0.29 24.21 7.06
CA PHE A 18 0.07 23.15 6.12
C PHE A 18 0.23 21.82 6.85
N CYS A 19 0.91 21.83 7.99
CA CYS A 19 1.08 20.65 8.84
C CYS A 19 -0.25 20.05 9.33
N ALA A 20 -1.14 20.91 9.83
CA ALA A 20 -2.47 20.48 10.27
C ALA A 20 -3.27 19.85 9.13
N TRP A 21 -3.28 20.48 7.95
CA TRP A 21 -3.96 19.96 6.76
C TRP A 21 -3.36 18.64 6.26
N TRP A 22 -2.03 18.53 6.24
CA TRP A 22 -1.32 17.32 5.80
C TRP A 22 -1.62 16.14 6.72
N ASN A 23 -1.50 16.33 8.03
CA ASN A 23 -1.83 15.29 9.01
C ASN A 23 -3.29 14.87 8.93
N TRP A 24 -4.19 15.85 8.84
CA TRP A 24 -5.60 15.56 8.72
C TRP A 24 -5.88 14.68 7.51
N TRP A 25 -5.34 15.06 6.36
CA TRP A 25 -5.55 14.30 5.14
C TRP A 25 -4.91 12.91 5.20
N ALA A 26 -3.65 12.81 5.63
CA ALA A 26 -2.90 11.56 5.66
C ALA A 26 -3.53 10.52 6.61
N TYR A 27 -3.81 10.92 7.86
CA TYR A 27 -4.38 10.01 8.86
C TYR A 27 -5.82 9.62 8.51
N SER A 28 -6.66 10.59 8.11
CA SER A 28 -8.03 10.30 7.70
C SER A 28 -8.08 9.36 6.51
N SER A 29 -7.19 9.56 5.54
CA SER A 29 -7.06 8.72 4.35
C SER A 29 -6.67 7.29 4.70
N THR A 30 -5.60 7.13 5.48
CA THR A 30 -5.09 5.82 5.91
C THR A 30 -6.16 5.05 6.68
N THR A 31 -6.77 5.69 7.67
CA THR A 31 -7.81 5.09 8.50
C THR A 31 -9.05 4.73 7.69
N ALA A 32 -9.51 5.61 6.80
CA ALA A 32 -10.63 5.32 5.91
C ALA A 32 -10.33 4.10 5.01
N LEU A 33 -9.12 3.97 4.49
CA LEU A 33 -8.71 2.81 3.67
C LEU A 33 -8.77 1.50 4.46
N VAL A 34 -8.25 1.50 5.69
CA VAL A 34 -8.22 0.31 6.56
C VAL A 34 -9.66 -0.11 6.91
N TRP A 35 -10.55 0.84 7.17
CA TRP A 35 -11.98 0.57 7.35
C TRP A 35 -12.69 0.08 6.09
N ILE A 36 -12.40 0.66 4.92
CA ILE A 36 -12.95 0.19 3.63
C ILE A 36 -12.50 -1.26 3.38
N ALA A 37 -11.25 -1.61 3.68
CA ALA A 37 -10.74 -2.97 3.54
C ALA A 37 -11.44 -3.94 4.51
N ALA A 38 -11.61 -3.55 5.78
CA ALA A 38 -12.36 -4.31 6.78
C ALA A 38 -13.78 -4.60 6.34
N TYR A 39 -14.47 -3.55 5.88
CA TYR A 39 -15.84 -3.67 5.42
C TYR A 39 -15.95 -4.50 4.13
N GLY A 40 -15.03 -4.32 3.18
CA GLY A 40 -14.97 -5.14 1.97
C GLY A 40 -14.78 -6.63 2.26
N SER A 41 -14.08 -6.99 3.35
CA SER A 41 -13.98 -8.38 3.82
C SER A 41 -15.34 -8.93 4.29
N ILE A 42 -16.07 -8.16 5.10
CA ILE A 42 -17.44 -8.51 5.53
C ILE A 42 -18.39 -8.62 4.34
N GLU A 43 -18.32 -7.67 3.41
CA GLU A 43 -19.18 -7.61 2.24
C GLU A 43 -19.02 -8.86 1.36
N ARG A 44 -17.78 -9.30 1.12
CA ARG A 44 -17.50 -10.55 0.41
C ARG A 44 -18.17 -11.75 1.08
N HIS A 45 -18.11 -11.82 2.41
CA HIS A 45 -18.79 -12.87 3.17
C HIS A 45 -20.32 -12.80 2.98
N LEU A 46 -20.91 -11.60 3.02
CA LEU A 46 -22.34 -11.40 2.77
C LEU A 46 -22.75 -11.78 1.34
N LEU A 47 -21.96 -11.42 0.32
CA LEU A 47 -22.22 -11.78 -1.08
C LEU A 47 -22.15 -13.29 -1.33
N ILE A 48 -21.21 -13.98 -0.70
CA ILE A 48 -21.04 -15.43 -0.96
C ILE A 48 -22.16 -16.23 -0.29
N PHE A 49 -22.49 -15.92 0.96
CA PHE A 49 -23.36 -16.76 1.78
C PHE A 49 -24.78 -16.23 1.96
N HIS A 50 -25.01 -14.94 1.70
CA HIS A 50 -26.27 -14.27 2.03
C HIS A 50 -26.83 -13.45 0.86
N ASN A 51 -26.77 -14.00 -0.36
CA ASN A 51 -27.30 -13.36 -1.57
C ASN A 51 -28.75 -12.88 -1.44
N GLY A 52 -29.59 -13.60 -0.69
CA GLY A 52 -30.98 -13.21 -0.44
C GLY A 52 -31.12 -11.90 0.35
N ILE A 53 -30.15 -11.57 1.21
CA ILE A 53 -30.16 -10.33 1.98
C ILE A 53 -29.92 -9.12 1.07
N MET A 54 -29.13 -9.27 0.01
CA MET A 54 -28.80 -8.22 -0.96
C MET A 54 -29.74 -8.14 -2.17
N ALA A 55 -30.89 -8.82 -2.11
CA ALA A 55 -31.82 -8.89 -3.23
C ALA A 55 -32.41 -7.51 -3.61
N THR A 56 -32.64 -6.63 -2.62
CA THR A 56 -33.26 -5.32 -2.86
C THR A 56 -32.23 -4.19 -2.93
N ARG A 57 -32.49 -3.20 -3.78
CA ARG A 57 -31.64 -2.01 -3.96
C ARG A 57 -31.45 -1.23 -2.66
N LYS A 58 -32.51 -1.10 -1.85
CA LYS A 58 -32.46 -0.44 -0.53
C LYS A 58 -31.49 -1.19 0.39
N ARG A 59 -31.62 -2.51 0.53
CA ARG A 59 -30.72 -3.31 1.36
C ARG A 59 -29.27 -3.22 0.88
N ARG A 60 -29.03 -3.24 -0.43
CA ARG A 60 -27.68 -3.07 -0.97
C ARG A 60 -27.08 -1.70 -0.65
N PHE A 61 -27.86 -0.61 -0.68
CA PHE A 61 -27.38 0.70 -0.24
C PHE A 61 -26.93 0.66 1.23
N PHE A 62 -27.83 0.20 2.10
CA PHE A 62 -27.63 0.18 3.55
C PHE A 62 -26.55 -0.81 4.01
N LEU A 63 -26.39 -1.93 3.31
CA LEU A 63 -25.43 -3.01 3.64
C LEU A 63 -24.21 -3.03 2.73
N HIS A 64 -23.95 -1.98 1.95
CA HIS A 64 -22.72 -1.93 1.16
C HIS A 64 -22.14 -0.52 1.11
N ILE A 65 -22.95 0.48 0.78
CA ILE A 65 -22.44 1.84 0.56
C ILE A 65 -22.46 2.65 1.85
N LEU A 66 -23.56 2.58 2.60
CA LEU A 66 -23.71 3.41 3.79
C LEU A 66 -22.56 3.20 4.78
N PRO A 67 -22.14 1.96 5.13
CA PRO A 67 -21.08 1.81 6.12
C PRO A 67 -19.70 2.23 5.61
N MET A 68 -19.41 2.08 4.30
CA MET A 68 -18.18 2.61 3.71
C MET A 68 -18.16 4.15 3.77
N LEU A 69 -19.27 4.81 3.41
CA LEU A 69 -19.39 6.26 3.50
C LEU A 69 -19.32 6.74 4.95
N THR A 70 -20.02 6.06 5.86
CA THR A 70 -19.96 6.36 7.30
C THR A 70 -18.54 6.23 7.81
N ALA A 71 -17.81 5.16 7.46
CA ALA A 71 -16.42 5.01 7.88
C ALA A 71 -15.51 6.13 7.36
N ILE A 72 -15.65 6.53 6.08
CA ILE A 72 -14.90 7.66 5.51
C ILE A 72 -15.24 8.94 6.27
N VAL A 73 -16.52 9.28 6.41
CA VAL A 73 -16.95 10.52 7.08
C VAL A 73 -16.55 10.53 8.55
N CYS A 74 -16.69 9.41 9.27
CA CYS A 74 -16.27 9.29 10.67
C CYS A 74 -14.75 9.47 10.80
N SER A 75 -13.95 8.85 9.93
CA SER A 75 -12.48 9.00 9.96
C SER A 75 -12.08 10.45 9.72
N TYR A 76 -12.61 11.07 8.65
CA TYR A 76 -12.30 12.46 8.31
C TYR A 76 -12.77 13.45 9.37
N THR A 77 -13.97 13.25 9.93
CA THR A 77 -14.49 14.10 11.01
C THR A 77 -13.69 13.92 12.29
N PHE A 78 -13.31 12.70 12.66
CA PHE A 78 -12.51 12.42 13.86
C PHE A 78 -11.18 13.17 13.81
N TYR A 79 -10.36 12.97 12.77
CA TYR A 79 -9.08 13.65 12.70
C TYR A 79 -9.23 15.16 12.49
N PHE A 80 -10.30 15.63 11.83
CA PHE A 80 -10.57 17.06 11.75
C PHE A 80 -10.78 17.65 13.15
N VAL A 81 -11.64 17.01 13.95
CA VAL A 81 -11.92 17.46 15.32
C VAL A 81 -10.66 17.41 16.17
N VAL A 82 -9.95 16.30 16.14
CA VAL A 82 -8.74 16.12 16.95
C VAL A 82 -7.66 17.12 16.56
N ILE A 83 -7.43 17.38 15.27
CA ILE A 83 -6.36 18.29 14.82
C ILE A 83 -6.74 19.76 15.00
N VAL A 84 -8.00 20.13 14.81
CA VAL A 84 -8.44 21.54 14.90
C VAL A 84 -8.69 21.97 16.34
N PHE A 85 -9.28 21.10 17.17
CA PHE A 85 -9.69 21.47 18.53
C PHE A 85 -8.65 21.11 19.60
N HIS A 86 -7.73 20.16 19.35
CA HIS A 86 -6.53 20.09 20.17
C HIS A 86 -5.47 21.00 19.59
N SER A 87 -5.50 22.24 20.08
CA SER A 87 -4.36 23.14 19.90
C SER A 87 -3.13 22.50 20.51
N CYS A 88 -2.08 22.39 19.71
CA CYS A 88 -0.79 21.88 20.12
C CYS A 88 0.28 22.96 20.04
N ASP A 89 -0.08 24.16 20.50
CA ASP A 89 0.71 25.38 20.37
C ASP A 89 2.17 25.21 20.85
N ASP A 90 2.44 24.28 21.78
CA ASP A 90 3.77 24.09 22.37
C ASP A 90 4.62 22.96 21.76
N TYR A 91 4.09 22.12 20.86
CA TYR A 91 4.76 20.86 20.45
C TYR A 91 5.08 20.71 18.96
N TRP A 92 4.73 21.69 18.13
CA TRP A 92 5.10 21.64 16.73
C TRP A 92 6.57 22.03 16.57
N ASP A 93 7.44 21.02 16.45
CA ASP A 93 8.75 21.25 15.87
C ASP A 93 8.60 21.39 14.35
N TYR A 94 8.34 22.62 13.90
CA TYR A 94 8.19 22.97 12.48
C TYR A 94 9.45 22.71 11.65
N THR A 95 10.57 22.35 12.28
CA THR A 95 11.80 21.97 11.59
C THR A 95 11.85 20.47 11.20
N ALA A 96 10.89 19.67 11.66
CA ALA A 96 10.70 18.28 11.22
C ALA A 96 9.93 18.27 9.88
N LEU A 97 10.62 17.83 8.83
CA LEU A 97 10.33 18.14 7.42
C LEU A 97 8.97 17.67 6.86
N LEU A 98 8.10 17.04 7.65
CA LEU A 98 6.87 16.43 7.13
C LEU A 98 5.68 16.43 8.09
N CYS A 99 5.73 17.18 9.18
CA CYS A 99 4.59 17.32 10.10
C CYS A 99 4.03 15.98 10.64
N LEU A 100 4.68 14.84 10.45
CA LEU A 100 4.00 13.53 10.27
C LEU A 100 3.22 12.98 11.46
N LEU A 101 3.41 13.45 12.70
CA LEU A 101 2.67 12.90 13.84
C LEU A 101 1.77 13.98 14.47
N PRO A 102 0.47 13.69 14.60
CA PRO A 102 -0.42 14.49 15.42
C PRO A 102 0.10 14.53 16.86
N CYS A 103 0.28 15.74 17.35
CA CYS A 103 0.66 16.04 18.72
C CYS A 103 -0.18 15.31 19.80
N TYR A 104 -1.47 15.08 19.55
CA TYR A 104 -2.37 14.41 20.50
C TYR A 104 -1.88 13.00 20.87
N ILE A 105 -1.10 12.35 19.99
CA ILE A 105 -0.52 11.04 20.25
C ILE A 105 0.37 11.06 21.49
N TYR A 106 1.02 12.19 21.77
CA TYR A 106 1.92 12.36 22.89
C TYR A 106 1.30 13.10 24.07
N SER A 107 0.45 14.10 23.80
CA SER A 107 -0.13 14.92 24.87
C SER A 107 -1.28 14.21 25.58
N GLU A 108 -2.04 13.39 24.86
CA GLU A 108 -3.30 12.82 25.35
C GLU A 108 -3.34 11.30 25.13
N SER A 109 -2.86 10.57 26.15
CA SER A 109 -2.78 9.10 26.11
C SER A 109 -4.13 8.43 25.83
N THR A 110 -5.23 9.05 26.25
CA THR A 110 -6.60 8.55 26.03
C THR A 110 -7.01 8.63 24.56
N VAL A 111 -6.75 9.77 23.90
CA VAL A 111 -7.06 9.97 22.47
C VAL A 111 -6.13 9.13 21.60
N ALA A 112 -4.85 9.05 21.98
CA ALA A 112 -3.87 8.18 21.32
C ALA A 112 -4.28 6.70 21.39
N LEU A 113 -4.69 6.23 22.57
CA LEU A 113 -5.17 4.85 22.75
C LEU A 113 -6.45 4.60 21.96
N TYR A 114 -7.41 5.54 21.99
CA TYR A 114 -8.64 5.43 21.21
C TYR A 114 -8.34 5.33 19.71
N ASP A 115 -7.46 6.19 19.21
CA ASP A 115 -7.05 6.20 17.81
C ASP A 115 -6.40 4.87 17.40
N PHE A 116 -5.43 4.40 18.19
CA PHE A 116 -4.79 3.11 17.96
C PHE A 116 -5.79 1.95 17.96
N VAL A 117 -6.70 1.89 18.94
CA VAL A 117 -7.67 0.80 19.06
C VAL A 117 -8.71 0.85 17.94
N MET A 118 -9.35 2.00 17.72
CA MET A 118 -10.50 2.12 16.84
C MET A 118 -10.12 2.24 15.37
N HIS A 119 -9.03 2.95 15.06
CA HIS A 119 -8.66 3.23 13.68
C HIS A 119 -7.62 2.25 13.14
N THR A 120 -6.82 1.64 14.03
CA THR A 120 -5.79 0.67 13.62
C THR A 120 -6.17 -0.77 13.98
N MET A 121 -6.36 -1.11 15.26
CA MET A 121 -6.58 -2.51 15.67
C MET A 121 -7.96 -3.07 15.27
N MET A 122 -9.03 -2.29 15.39
CA MET A 122 -10.39 -2.76 15.15
C MET A 122 -10.64 -3.15 13.68
N PRO A 123 -10.30 -2.34 12.66
CA PRO A 123 -10.57 -2.75 11.29
C PRO A 123 -9.69 -3.92 10.88
N LEU A 124 -8.46 -3.97 11.38
CA LEU A 124 -7.52 -5.07 11.17
C LEU A 124 -8.02 -6.39 11.76
N SER A 125 -8.53 -6.37 12.98
CA SER A 125 -9.17 -7.55 13.59
C SER A 125 -10.44 -7.96 12.86
N ILE A 126 -11.25 -7.01 12.39
CA ILE A 126 -12.42 -7.29 11.53
C ILE A 126 -12.01 -7.98 10.23
N VAL A 127 -11.00 -7.48 9.52
CA VAL A 127 -10.48 -8.14 8.29
C VAL A 127 -10.12 -9.58 8.60
N THR A 128 -9.36 -9.78 9.68
CA THR A 128 -8.84 -11.09 10.10
C THR A 128 -9.98 -12.05 10.44
N VAL A 129 -10.88 -11.64 11.32
CA VAL A 129 -12.04 -12.46 11.75
C VAL A 129 -12.96 -12.76 10.58
N ALA A 130 -13.26 -11.79 9.71
CA ALA A 130 -14.11 -12.00 8.54
C ALA A 130 -13.48 -13.00 7.55
N ASN A 131 -12.17 -12.92 7.33
CA ASN A 131 -11.46 -13.88 6.48
C ASN A 131 -11.43 -15.29 7.10
N VAL A 132 -11.17 -15.40 8.40
CA VAL A 132 -11.19 -16.69 9.13
C VAL A 132 -12.60 -17.29 9.11
N ALA A 133 -13.63 -16.49 9.38
CA ALA A 133 -15.02 -16.94 9.32
C ALA A 133 -15.40 -17.44 7.92
N LEU A 134 -14.94 -16.75 6.87
CA LEU A 134 -15.12 -17.17 5.48
C LEU A 134 -14.44 -18.52 5.21
N VAL A 135 -13.22 -18.73 5.71
CA VAL A 135 -12.52 -20.02 5.63
C VAL A 135 -13.33 -21.13 6.32
N ILE A 136 -13.72 -20.91 7.58
CA ILE A 136 -14.46 -21.88 8.38
C ILE A 136 -15.77 -22.26 7.69
N ARG A 137 -16.52 -21.29 7.15
CA ARG A 137 -17.77 -21.57 6.44
C ARG A 137 -17.56 -22.32 5.13
N VAL A 138 -16.52 -22.02 4.37
CA VAL A 138 -16.16 -22.81 3.17
C VAL A 138 -15.85 -24.26 3.58
N LEU A 139 -15.10 -24.46 4.66
CA LEU A 139 -14.77 -25.79 5.18
C LEU A 139 -15.99 -26.52 5.76
N TRP A 140 -16.95 -25.80 6.34
CA TRP A 140 -18.21 -26.38 6.81
C TRP A 140 -19.12 -26.77 5.64
N GLN A 141 -19.24 -25.92 4.63
CA GLN A 141 -20.02 -26.21 3.43
C GLN A 141 -19.43 -27.40 2.63
N LYS A 142 -18.11 -27.63 2.70
CA LYS A 142 -17.46 -28.86 2.21
C LYS A 142 -18.08 -30.11 2.79
N ARG A 143 -18.34 -30.11 4.10
CA ARG A 143 -18.83 -31.27 4.83
C ARG A 143 -20.26 -31.64 4.44
N ASN A 144 -21.06 -30.65 4.03
CA ASN A 144 -22.52 -30.82 3.84
C ASN A 144 -22.99 -30.90 2.38
N GLN A 145 -22.15 -30.66 1.36
CA GLN A 145 -22.58 -30.73 -0.05
C GLN A 145 -21.65 -31.60 -0.90
N HIS A 146 -22.12 -32.79 -1.29
CA HIS A 146 -21.33 -33.80 -2.01
C HIS A 146 -21.19 -33.57 -3.54
N GLY A 147 -22.01 -32.72 -4.17
CA GLY A 147 -22.08 -32.67 -5.65
C GLY A 147 -21.22 -31.63 -6.38
N ASP A 148 -20.95 -30.47 -5.77
CA ASP A 148 -20.39 -29.30 -6.50
C ASP A 148 -19.14 -28.71 -5.82
N TRP A 149 -18.55 -29.49 -4.91
CA TRP A 149 -17.51 -29.04 -3.99
C TRP A 149 -16.18 -28.72 -4.68
N GLN A 150 -15.79 -29.51 -5.69
CA GLN A 150 -14.49 -29.35 -6.35
C GLN A 150 -14.33 -27.99 -7.03
N ARG A 151 -15.42 -27.37 -7.52
CA ARG A 151 -15.35 -26.05 -8.17
C ARG A 151 -15.29 -24.92 -7.15
N LYS A 152 -16.08 -25.00 -6.08
CA LYS A 152 -16.13 -24.01 -4.99
C LYS A 152 -14.86 -24.00 -4.14
N TRP A 153 -14.29 -25.17 -3.86
CA TRP A 153 -13.04 -25.27 -3.07
C TRP A 153 -11.84 -24.64 -3.78
N LYS A 154 -11.76 -24.77 -5.12
CA LYS A 154 -10.66 -24.16 -5.89
C LYS A 154 -10.68 -22.63 -5.82
N LEU A 155 -11.87 -22.02 -5.85
CA LEU A 155 -12.04 -20.57 -5.70
C LEU A 155 -11.72 -20.13 -4.27
N ALA A 156 -12.24 -20.86 -3.27
CA ALA A 156 -12.01 -20.52 -1.88
C ALA A 156 -10.55 -20.67 -1.46
N ALA A 157 -9.88 -21.76 -1.85
CA ALA A 157 -8.45 -21.93 -1.58
C ALA A 157 -7.60 -20.80 -2.21
N HIS A 158 -8.01 -20.27 -3.37
CA HIS A 158 -7.32 -19.15 -3.98
C HIS A 158 -7.57 -17.83 -3.22
N LEU A 159 -8.80 -17.60 -2.77
CA LEU A 159 -9.13 -16.45 -1.93
C LEU A 159 -8.41 -16.50 -0.59
N ILE A 160 -8.30 -17.68 0.02
CA ILE A 160 -7.56 -17.91 1.26
C ILE A 160 -6.08 -17.66 1.04
N LEU A 161 -5.49 -18.18 -0.03
CA LEU A 161 -4.09 -17.93 -0.36
C LEU A 161 -3.82 -16.43 -0.58
N ILE A 162 -4.71 -15.73 -1.29
CA ILE A 162 -4.61 -14.28 -1.49
C ILE A 162 -4.76 -13.52 -0.17
N ALA A 163 -5.70 -13.93 0.69
CA ALA A 163 -5.93 -13.30 1.99
C ALA A 163 -4.74 -13.52 2.94
N ILE A 164 -4.20 -14.75 2.99
CA ILE A 164 -2.99 -15.08 3.74
C ILE A 164 -1.80 -14.30 3.19
N PHE A 165 -1.64 -14.23 1.86
CA PHE A 165 -0.57 -13.44 1.25
C PHE A 165 -0.70 -11.97 1.65
N PHE A 166 -1.88 -11.35 1.51
CA PHE A 166 -2.12 -9.98 1.97
C PHE A 166 -1.85 -9.80 3.46
N MET A 167 -2.28 -10.75 4.31
CA MET A 167 -2.05 -10.71 5.75
C MET A 167 -0.58 -10.91 6.14
N ILE A 168 0.19 -11.67 5.37
CA ILE A 168 1.61 -11.93 5.70
C ILE A 168 2.50 -10.83 5.11
N THR A 169 2.13 -10.25 3.97
CA THR A 169 3.01 -9.33 3.24
C THR A 169 2.59 -7.88 3.38
N TRP A 170 1.31 -7.58 3.19
CA TRP A 170 0.79 -6.22 3.21
C TRP A 170 0.53 -5.71 4.63
N TYR A 171 0.08 -6.59 5.52
CA TYR A 171 -0.20 -6.21 6.91
C TYR A 171 1.08 -5.80 7.67
N PRO A 172 2.20 -6.55 7.61
CA PRO A 172 3.45 -6.07 8.18
C PRO A 172 3.94 -4.82 7.46
N LEU A 173 3.83 -4.71 6.12
CA LEU A 173 4.25 -3.49 5.41
C LEU A 173 3.49 -2.25 5.89
N ALA A 174 2.15 -2.33 5.95
CA ALA A 174 1.32 -1.21 6.38
C ALA A 174 1.54 -0.87 7.86
N ILE A 175 1.61 -1.88 8.73
CA ILE A 175 1.88 -1.68 10.16
C ILE A 175 3.27 -1.11 10.38
N ASN A 176 4.27 -1.65 9.71
CA ASN A 176 5.65 -1.27 9.97
C ASN A 176 5.90 0.15 9.48
N ASN A 177 5.43 0.51 8.28
CA ASN A 177 5.59 1.89 7.81
C ASN A 177 4.82 2.86 8.72
N MET A 178 3.57 2.55 9.10
CA MET A 178 2.72 3.47 9.88
C MET A 178 3.01 3.50 11.38
N LEU A 179 3.42 2.39 11.99
CA LEU A 179 3.58 2.25 13.44
C LEU A 179 5.03 2.22 13.90
N ILE A 180 5.96 1.86 13.03
CA ILE A 180 7.38 1.77 13.36
C ILE A 180 8.12 2.88 12.62
N ASP A 181 8.14 2.85 11.29
CA ASP A 181 9.06 3.68 10.53
C ASP A 181 8.77 5.19 10.67
N TYR A 182 7.56 5.63 10.30
CA TYR A 182 7.23 7.06 10.42
C TYR A 182 7.27 7.57 11.87
N PRO A 183 6.72 6.85 12.87
CA PRO A 183 6.84 7.29 14.26
C PRO A 183 8.29 7.41 14.74
N PHE A 184 9.17 6.46 14.43
CA PHE A 184 10.56 6.52 14.87
C PHE A 184 11.38 7.58 14.13
N VAL A 185 11.14 7.78 12.84
CA VAL A 185 11.69 8.93 12.08
C VAL A 185 11.25 10.25 12.72
N MET A 186 9.99 10.35 13.16
CA MET A 186 9.49 11.57 13.78
C MET A 186 10.02 11.82 15.18
N ILE A 187 10.11 10.78 16.00
CA ILE A 187 10.80 10.82 17.29
C ILE A 187 12.24 11.29 17.06
N TYR A 188 12.92 10.76 16.05
CA TYR A 188 14.26 11.21 15.68
C TYR A 188 14.28 12.71 15.33
N TYR A 189 13.37 13.22 14.51
CA TYR A 189 13.36 14.66 14.18
C TYR A 189 13.13 15.55 15.40
N ARG A 190 12.24 15.13 16.30
CA ARG A 190 11.91 15.86 17.53
C ARG A 190 13.05 15.87 18.53
N TYR A 191 13.68 14.71 18.79
CA TYR A 191 14.72 14.58 19.81
C TYR A 191 16.14 14.71 19.25
N ARG A 192 16.28 14.81 17.93
CA ARG A 192 17.55 14.76 17.18
C ARG A 192 18.38 13.50 17.50
N ARG A 193 17.72 12.46 17.99
CA ARG A 193 18.32 11.19 18.40
C ARG A 193 17.31 10.05 18.30
N VAL A 194 17.79 8.87 17.92
CA VAL A 194 17.01 7.63 17.89
C VAL A 194 16.70 7.16 19.31
N ILE A 195 15.43 6.81 19.57
CA ILE A 195 14.96 6.29 20.85
C ILE A 195 14.11 5.03 20.56
N PRO A 196 14.44 3.86 21.15
CA PRO A 196 15.54 3.63 22.10
C PRO A 196 16.91 3.61 21.40
N ALA A 197 17.92 4.22 22.03
CA ALA A 197 19.29 4.27 21.53
C ALA A 197 20.04 2.97 21.86
N THR A 198 19.57 1.84 21.33
CA THR A 198 20.19 0.52 21.54
C THR A 198 20.59 -0.12 20.21
N PRO A 199 21.71 -0.87 20.16
CA PRO A 199 22.15 -1.56 18.94
C PRO A 199 21.09 -2.51 18.37
N SER A 200 20.43 -3.27 19.24
CA SER A 200 19.39 -4.23 18.83
C SER A 200 18.22 -3.53 18.16
N PHE A 201 17.78 -2.38 18.67
CA PHE A 201 16.70 -1.62 18.06
C PHE A 201 17.07 -1.16 16.64
N CYS A 202 18.25 -0.56 16.47
CA CYS A 202 18.76 -0.11 15.18
C CYS A 202 18.89 -1.24 14.16
N LEU A 203 19.38 -2.39 14.61
CA LEU A 203 19.57 -3.58 13.78
C LEU A 203 18.24 -4.12 13.25
N TRP A 204 17.22 -4.27 14.12
CA TRP A 204 15.88 -4.68 13.70
C TRP A 204 15.18 -3.63 12.85
N TRP A 205 15.30 -2.34 13.21
CA TRP A 205 14.68 -1.25 12.47
C TRP A 205 15.23 -1.18 11.04
N ASN A 206 16.54 -1.21 10.86
CA ASN A 206 17.16 -1.26 9.54
C ASN A 206 16.72 -2.49 8.76
N TRP A 207 16.75 -3.69 9.37
CA TRP A 207 16.32 -4.90 8.68
C TRP A 207 14.90 -4.77 8.10
N TRP A 208 13.97 -4.24 8.90
CA TRP A 208 12.60 -4.03 8.46
C TRP A 208 12.51 -3.01 7.32
N VAL A 209 13.10 -1.82 7.48
CA VAL A 209 13.03 -0.73 6.49
C VAL A 209 13.57 -1.20 5.15
N TYR A 210 14.80 -1.71 5.12
CA TYR A 210 15.42 -2.17 3.87
C TYR A 210 14.65 -3.31 3.22
N SER A 211 14.22 -4.32 4.00
CA SER A 211 13.44 -5.46 3.47
C SER A 211 12.11 -5.02 2.86
N LEU A 212 11.40 -4.13 3.53
CA LEU A 212 10.08 -3.67 3.11
C LEU A 212 10.16 -2.80 1.88
N THR A 213 11.08 -1.83 1.88
CA THR A 213 11.32 -0.96 0.74
C THR A 213 11.67 -1.79 -0.50
N ALA A 214 12.64 -2.69 -0.41
CA ALA A 214 13.02 -3.51 -1.55
C ALA A 214 11.88 -4.44 -2.00
N ALA A 215 11.14 -5.07 -1.07
CA ALA A 215 9.98 -5.89 -1.40
C ALA A 215 8.90 -5.09 -2.13
N PHE A 216 8.65 -3.84 -1.71
CA PHE A 216 7.70 -2.96 -2.37
C PHE A 216 8.10 -2.66 -3.82
N ILE A 217 9.36 -2.29 -4.06
CA ILE A 217 9.86 -1.99 -5.41
C ILE A 217 9.81 -3.25 -6.29
N TRP A 218 10.21 -4.42 -5.76
CA TRP A 218 10.15 -5.69 -6.49
C TRP A 218 8.72 -6.13 -6.82
N VAL A 219 7.77 -5.98 -5.89
CA VAL A 219 6.34 -6.23 -6.13
C VAL A 219 5.79 -5.27 -7.18
N ALA A 220 6.20 -4.00 -7.16
CA ALA A 220 5.81 -3.02 -8.19
C ALA A 220 6.37 -3.38 -9.58
N ALA A 221 7.63 -3.84 -9.64
CA ALA A 221 8.28 -4.31 -10.85
C ALA A 221 7.56 -5.53 -11.43
N TRP A 222 7.35 -6.57 -10.63
CA TRP A 222 6.62 -7.75 -11.08
C TRP A 222 5.16 -7.44 -11.42
N GLY A 223 4.49 -6.62 -10.62
CA GLY A 223 3.12 -6.17 -10.89
C GLY A 223 2.99 -5.47 -12.24
N SER A 224 4.02 -4.74 -12.68
CA SER A 224 4.05 -4.10 -14.00
C SER A 224 4.18 -5.13 -15.13
N ILE A 225 5.01 -6.18 -14.97
CA ILE A 225 5.11 -7.31 -15.90
C ILE A 225 3.80 -8.10 -15.95
N ASP A 226 3.25 -8.44 -14.78
CA ASP A 226 2.04 -9.24 -14.63
C ASP A 226 0.85 -8.60 -15.35
N ARG A 227 0.69 -7.28 -15.23
CA ARG A 227 -0.33 -6.52 -15.97
C ARG A 227 -0.16 -6.64 -17.48
N HIS A 228 1.08 -6.60 -17.97
CA HIS A 228 1.38 -6.78 -19.38
C HIS A 228 0.96 -8.18 -19.86
N LEU A 229 1.26 -9.21 -19.07
CA LEU A 229 0.86 -10.59 -19.33
C LEU A 229 -0.67 -10.75 -19.31
N LEU A 230 -1.37 -10.14 -18.35
CA LEU A 230 -2.83 -10.17 -18.26
C LEU A 230 -3.51 -9.48 -19.46
N ILE A 231 -2.99 -8.34 -19.93
CA ILE A 231 -3.66 -7.58 -20.99
C ILE A 231 -3.42 -8.24 -22.36
N PHE A 232 -2.19 -8.66 -22.64
CA PHE A 232 -1.79 -9.10 -23.99
C PHE A 232 -1.68 -10.62 -24.14
N HIS A 233 -1.50 -11.35 -23.04
CA HIS A 233 -1.20 -12.78 -23.06
C HIS A 233 -2.17 -13.57 -22.16
N ASN A 234 -3.47 -13.28 -22.26
CA ASN A 234 -4.52 -14.00 -21.51
C ASN A 234 -4.43 -15.53 -21.63
N GLY A 235 -3.97 -16.05 -22.78
CA GLY A 235 -3.76 -17.49 -22.99
C GLY A 235 -2.68 -18.09 -22.09
N VAL A 236 -1.67 -17.32 -21.69
CA VAL A 236 -0.64 -17.75 -20.73
C VAL A 236 -1.29 -17.97 -19.36
N MET A 237 -2.27 -17.16 -18.98
CA MET A 237 -2.97 -17.28 -17.69
C MET A 237 -4.26 -18.10 -17.72
N ALA A 238 -4.51 -18.82 -18.83
CA ALA A 238 -5.75 -19.57 -19.04
C ALA A 238 -5.92 -20.71 -18.02
N THR A 239 -4.83 -21.39 -17.64
CA THR A 239 -4.88 -22.53 -16.71
C THR A 239 -4.39 -22.13 -15.32
N ARG A 240 -4.92 -22.81 -14.29
CA ARG A 240 -4.56 -22.54 -12.88
C ARG A 240 -3.08 -22.75 -12.61
N ARG A 241 -2.49 -23.81 -13.17
CA ARG A 241 -1.05 -24.10 -13.01
C ARG A 241 -0.21 -22.98 -13.60
N ARG A 242 -0.57 -22.50 -14.80
CA ARG A 242 0.14 -21.38 -15.41
C ARG A 242 -0.07 -20.07 -14.65
N ARG A 243 -1.28 -19.78 -14.16
CA ARG A 243 -1.51 -18.62 -13.29
C ARG A 243 -0.64 -18.67 -12.03
N PHE A 244 -0.54 -19.84 -11.39
CA PHE A 244 0.35 -19.96 -10.23
C PHE A 244 1.82 -19.66 -10.60
N VAL A 245 2.32 -20.21 -11.72
CA VAL A 245 3.71 -20.02 -12.16
C VAL A 245 4.01 -18.59 -12.63
N PHE A 246 3.10 -17.94 -13.36
CA PHE A 246 3.34 -16.64 -14.00
C PHE A 246 2.78 -15.44 -13.23
N HIS A 247 2.00 -15.66 -12.19
CA HIS A 247 1.40 -14.57 -11.39
C HIS A 247 1.75 -14.73 -9.90
N THR A 248 1.36 -15.86 -9.30
CA THR A 248 1.46 -16.03 -7.85
C THR A 248 2.89 -16.28 -7.36
N LEU A 249 3.61 -17.21 -8.00
CA LEU A 249 4.95 -17.61 -7.59
C LEU A 249 5.95 -16.45 -7.67
N PRO A 250 6.01 -15.65 -8.76
CA PRO A 250 6.99 -14.59 -8.84
C PRO A 250 6.66 -13.42 -7.91
N MET A 251 5.38 -13.12 -7.65
CA MET A 251 4.99 -12.19 -6.59
C MET A 251 5.48 -12.65 -5.22
N LEU A 252 5.33 -13.94 -4.92
CA LEU A 252 5.81 -14.52 -3.66
C LEU A 252 7.33 -14.40 -3.54
N ILE A 253 8.06 -14.71 -4.61
CA ILE A 253 9.53 -14.58 -4.65
C ILE A 253 9.93 -13.11 -4.48
N ALA A 254 9.33 -12.20 -5.24
CA ALA A 254 9.57 -10.76 -5.17
C ALA A 254 9.38 -10.19 -3.76
N THR A 255 8.47 -10.77 -2.98
CA THR A 255 8.28 -10.38 -1.58
C THR A 255 9.23 -11.07 -0.61
N ILE A 256 9.42 -12.39 -0.70
CA ILE A 256 10.22 -13.14 0.30
C ILE A 256 11.73 -12.88 0.13
N TYR A 257 12.20 -12.74 -1.11
CA TYR A 257 13.63 -12.63 -1.42
C TYR A 257 14.32 -11.47 -0.66
N PRO A 258 13.79 -10.23 -0.65
CA PRO A 258 14.44 -9.12 0.06
C PRO A 258 14.58 -9.37 1.56
N TYR A 259 13.57 -9.94 2.22
CA TYR A 259 13.65 -10.26 3.65
C TYR A 259 14.80 -11.22 3.97
N ILE A 260 14.93 -12.27 3.17
CA ILE A 260 16.01 -13.26 3.35
C ILE A 260 17.36 -12.59 3.10
N PHE A 261 17.48 -11.81 2.03
CA PHE A 261 18.71 -11.10 1.69
C PHE A 261 19.16 -10.18 2.84
N TYR A 262 18.30 -9.25 3.27
CA TYR A 262 18.65 -8.32 4.35
C TYR A 262 18.80 -8.98 5.71
N PHE A 263 18.09 -10.09 5.97
CA PHE A 263 18.33 -10.86 7.18
C PHE A 263 19.77 -11.37 7.21
N ILE A 264 20.25 -11.92 6.09
CA ILE A 264 21.63 -12.40 5.97
C ILE A 264 22.61 -11.23 6.09
N VAL A 265 22.44 -10.15 5.31
CA VAL A 265 23.46 -9.09 5.24
C VAL A 265 23.47 -8.13 6.42
N ILE A 266 22.37 -8.01 7.19
CA ILE A 266 22.29 -7.13 8.38
C ILE A 266 22.43 -7.93 9.68
N ILE A 267 21.75 -9.07 9.82
CA ILE A 267 21.68 -9.81 11.09
C ILE A 267 22.82 -10.84 11.21
N LEU A 268 23.07 -11.59 10.13
CA LEU A 268 24.04 -12.71 10.15
C LEU A 268 25.45 -12.31 9.70
N ASN A 269 25.59 -11.14 9.08
CA ASN A 269 26.88 -10.67 8.60
C ASN A 269 27.81 -10.36 9.77
N SER A 270 29.07 -10.80 9.67
CA SER A 270 30.06 -10.66 10.74
C SER A 270 30.68 -9.26 10.84
N CYS A 271 30.22 -8.29 10.06
CA CYS A 271 30.74 -6.93 10.15
C CYS A 271 30.28 -6.24 11.44
N GLU A 272 31.20 -5.51 12.07
CA GLU A 272 30.89 -4.74 13.27
C GLU A 272 30.10 -3.50 12.87
N ASN A 273 28.86 -3.41 13.38
CA ASN A 273 28.00 -2.26 13.13
C ASN A 273 28.37 -1.11 14.08
N TYR A 274 28.71 0.04 13.50
CA TYR A 274 28.83 1.29 14.24
C TYR A 274 27.52 2.08 14.12
N TRP A 275 26.77 2.15 15.21
CA TRP A 275 25.50 2.85 15.25
C TRP A 275 25.70 4.29 15.71
N ASP A 276 25.32 5.25 14.86
CA ASP A 276 25.21 6.65 15.27
C ASP A 276 23.75 7.01 15.48
N TYR A 277 23.36 7.08 16.76
CA TYR A 277 22.00 7.40 17.16
C TYR A 277 21.59 8.83 16.83
N ASN A 278 22.51 9.70 16.39
CA ASN A 278 22.22 11.07 15.97
C ASN A 278 21.85 11.16 14.48
N TYR A 279 21.83 10.03 13.76
CA TYR A 279 21.34 9.94 12.38
C TYR A 279 20.04 9.12 12.31
N VAL A 280 19.20 9.47 11.33
CA VAL A 280 18.00 8.68 11.00
C VAL A 280 18.42 7.26 10.62
N PHE A 281 17.58 6.28 10.98
CA PHE A 281 17.88 4.84 10.83
C PHE A 281 19.17 4.39 11.55
N CYS A 282 19.65 5.15 12.54
CA CYS A 282 20.89 4.85 13.26
C CYS A 282 22.15 4.78 12.40
N LEU A 283 22.18 5.47 11.26
CA LEU A 283 23.18 5.32 10.19
C LEU A 283 22.99 4.03 9.37
N GLN A 284 23.62 4.00 8.19
CA GLN A 284 23.60 2.85 7.30
C GLN A 284 24.24 1.61 7.96
N PRO A 285 23.66 0.40 7.80
CA PRO A 285 24.26 -0.84 8.31
C PRO A 285 25.68 -1.09 7.76
N CYS A 286 26.45 -1.94 8.46
CA CYS A 286 27.86 -2.16 8.15
C CYS A 286 28.15 -2.61 6.72
N PHE A 287 27.27 -3.38 6.08
CA PHE A 287 27.46 -3.80 4.69
C PHE A 287 27.53 -2.60 3.71
N GLY A 288 26.90 -1.47 4.06
CA GLY A 288 26.85 -0.27 3.22
C GLY A 288 28.18 0.47 3.09
N TYR A 289 28.96 0.53 4.17
CA TYR A 289 30.23 1.26 4.20
C TYR A 289 31.47 0.36 4.22
N SER A 290 31.39 -0.84 4.82
CA SER A 290 32.55 -1.74 4.95
C SER A 290 32.69 -2.72 3.79
N GLN A 291 31.60 -3.00 3.06
CA GLN A 291 31.56 -4.00 2.00
C GLN A 291 31.01 -3.39 0.70
N PRO A 292 31.82 -2.63 -0.06
CA PRO A 292 31.36 -1.87 -1.22
C PRO A 292 30.73 -2.76 -2.32
N THR A 293 31.15 -4.03 -2.41
CA THR A 293 30.56 -5.00 -3.34
C THR A 293 29.13 -5.36 -2.97
N VAL A 294 28.85 -5.54 -1.67
CA VAL A 294 27.50 -5.82 -1.17
C VAL A 294 26.62 -4.58 -1.28
N ALA A 295 27.15 -3.40 -0.95
CA ALA A 295 26.44 -2.13 -1.12
C ALA A 295 26.08 -1.86 -2.60
N LEU A 296 27.01 -2.12 -3.53
CA LEU A 296 26.76 -1.98 -4.96
C LEU A 296 25.72 -3.00 -5.45
N TYR A 297 25.84 -4.26 -5.01
CA TYR A 297 24.85 -5.29 -5.32
C TYR A 297 23.46 -4.89 -4.84
N ASP A 298 23.37 -4.39 -3.61
CA ASP A 298 22.13 -3.94 -2.99
C ASP A 298 21.46 -2.84 -3.84
N PHE A 299 22.20 -1.77 -4.13
CA PHE A 299 21.71 -0.67 -4.94
C PHE A 299 21.27 -1.11 -6.35
N VAL A 300 22.07 -1.96 -7.02
CA VAL A 300 21.75 -2.42 -8.38
C VAL A 300 20.55 -3.36 -8.39
N MET A 301 20.53 -4.36 -7.51
CA MET A 301 19.56 -5.44 -7.54
C MET A 301 18.24 -5.07 -6.87
N HIS A 302 18.25 -4.30 -5.79
CA HIS A 302 17.03 -3.94 -5.06
C HIS A 302 16.44 -2.60 -5.49
N THR A 303 17.23 -1.71 -6.08
CA THR A 303 16.75 -0.40 -6.55
C THR A 303 16.75 -0.29 -8.07
N MET A 304 17.92 -0.34 -8.72
CA MET A 304 18.04 0.04 -10.14
C MET A 304 17.35 -0.93 -11.11
N ILE A 305 17.53 -2.23 -10.93
CA ILE A 305 16.91 -3.25 -11.81
C ILE A 305 15.38 -3.23 -11.69
N PRO A 306 14.77 -3.33 -10.49
CA PRO A 306 13.32 -3.23 -10.34
C PRO A 306 12.76 -1.93 -10.90
N LEU A 307 13.40 -0.80 -10.61
CA LEU A 307 13.00 0.50 -11.12
C LEU A 307 13.02 0.53 -12.66
N SER A 308 14.08 0.00 -13.28
CA SER A 308 14.19 -0.11 -14.74
C SER A 308 13.10 -1.01 -15.33
N ILE A 309 12.79 -2.15 -14.67
CA ILE A 309 11.71 -3.04 -15.08
C ILE A 309 10.36 -2.32 -15.03
N VAL A 310 10.05 -1.59 -13.95
CA VAL A 310 8.82 -0.79 -13.83
C VAL A 310 8.73 0.19 -15.01
N THR A 311 9.80 0.95 -15.26
CA THR A 311 9.84 1.95 -16.33
C THR A 311 9.61 1.34 -17.70
N VAL A 312 10.41 0.32 -18.06
CA VAL A 312 10.34 -0.33 -19.38
C VAL A 312 9.00 -1.04 -19.57
N ALA A 313 8.51 -1.77 -18.56
CA ALA A 313 7.22 -2.47 -18.66
C ALA A 313 6.05 -1.51 -18.84
N ASN A 314 6.04 -0.38 -18.12
CA ASN A 314 4.99 0.63 -18.25
C ASN A 314 5.08 1.38 -19.59
N VAL A 315 6.27 1.79 -20.04
CA VAL A 315 6.45 2.40 -21.36
C VAL A 315 6.00 1.45 -22.48
N ALA A 316 6.41 0.17 -22.42
CA ALA A 316 6.00 -0.85 -23.38
C ALA A 316 4.47 -1.06 -23.37
N LEU A 317 3.84 -1.04 -22.19
CA LEU A 317 2.38 -1.10 -22.06
C LEU A 317 1.70 0.05 -22.79
N VAL A 318 2.18 1.28 -22.60
CA VAL A 318 1.64 2.49 -23.23
C VAL A 318 1.74 2.41 -24.75
N ILE A 319 2.93 2.09 -25.26
CA ILE A 319 3.18 1.97 -26.71
C ILE A 319 2.22 0.94 -27.31
N ARG A 320 2.10 -0.24 -26.69
CA ARG A 320 1.18 -1.29 -27.18
C ARG A 320 -0.28 -0.89 -27.12
N VAL A 321 -0.71 -0.20 -26.07
CA VAL A 321 -2.08 0.32 -25.97
C VAL A 321 -2.32 1.33 -27.10
N LEU A 322 -1.41 2.29 -27.32
CA LEU A 322 -1.54 3.26 -28.41
C LEU A 322 -1.60 2.59 -29.79
N TRP A 323 -0.80 1.55 -30.04
CA TRP A 323 -0.86 0.78 -31.28
C TRP A 323 -2.18 0.01 -31.45
N GLN A 324 -2.70 -0.60 -30.38
CA GLN A 324 -3.98 -1.33 -30.44
C GLN A 324 -5.21 -0.43 -30.65
N LYS A 325 -5.08 0.89 -30.44
CA LYS A 325 -6.14 1.87 -30.70
C LYS A 325 -6.74 1.72 -32.11
N ARG A 326 -5.89 1.42 -33.10
CA ARG A 326 -6.28 1.37 -34.51
C ARG A 326 -7.22 0.19 -34.82
N ASN A 327 -7.12 -0.92 -34.09
CA ASN A 327 -7.81 -2.17 -34.45
C ASN A 327 -8.99 -2.53 -33.53
N GLN A 328 -9.19 -1.86 -32.38
CA GLN A 328 -10.23 -2.24 -31.40
C GLN A 328 -11.00 -1.05 -30.83
N GLN A 329 -11.78 -0.38 -31.70
CA GLN A 329 -12.51 0.84 -31.37
C GLN A 329 -13.56 0.66 -30.24
N ARG A 330 -14.22 -0.50 -30.15
CA ARG A 330 -15.32 -0.74 -29.18
C ARG A 330 -14.85 -0.92 -27.73
N ASP A 331 -13.72 -1.59 -27.51
CA ASP A 331 -13.16 -1.82 -26.15
C ASP A 331 -12.12 -0.77 -25.75
N TRP A 332 -11.78 0.14 -26.67
CA TRP A 332 -10.75 1.16 -26.48
C TRP A 332 -10.95 1.98 -25.21
N GLN A 333 -12.17 2.47 -24.97
CA GLN A 333 -12.43 3.34 -23.82
C GLN A 333 -12.18 2.64 -22.47
N ARG A 334 -12.46 1.33 -22.38
CA ARG A 334 -12.23 0.56 -21.15
C ARG A 334 -10.74 0.31 -20.96
N LYS A 335 -10.03 -0.10 -22.03
CA LYS A 335 -8.59 -0.33 -22.01
C LYS A 335 -7.80 0.95 -21.73
N TRP A 336 -8.20 2.07 -22.33
CA TRP A 336 -7.59 3.38 -22.13
C TRP A 336 -7.68 3.86 -20.68
N LYS A 337 -8.83 3.70 -20.02
CA LYS A 337 -8.97 4.10 -18.60
C LYS A 337 -8.02 3.32 -17.69
N LEU A 338 -7.87 2.02 -17.93
CA LEU A 338 -6.92 1.19 -17.20
C LEU A 338 -5.48 1.60 -17.53
N ALA A 339 -5.16 1.83 -18.81
CA ALA A 339 -3.84 2.28 -19.22
C ALA A 339 -3.46 3.65 -18.64
N ALA A 340 -4.39 4.61 -18.63
CA ALA A 340 -4.18 5.94 -18.04
C ALA A 340 -3.89 5.87 -16.54
N HIS A 341 -4.59 4.99 -15.81
CA HIS A 341 -4.29 4.73 -14.41
C HIS A 341 -2.86 4.20 -14.20
N LEU A 342 -2.43 3.29 -15.08
CA LEU A 342 -1.09 2.70 -15.03
C LEU A 342 0.00 3.70 -15.38
N ILE A 343 -0.25 4.56 -16.38
CA ILE A 343 0.63 5.70 -16.70
C ILE A 343 0.78 6.61 -15.48
N LEU A 344 -0.33 6.93 -14.81
CA LEU A 344 -0.29 7.81 -13.65
C LEU A 344 0.54 7.17 -12.53
N ILE A 345 0.33 5.89 -12.21
CA ILE A 345 1.13 5.18 -11.21
C ILE A 345 2.61 5.17 -11.63
N ALA A 346 2.90 4.89 -12.91
CA ALA A 346 4.28 4.84 -13.40
C ALA A 346 4.96 6.20 -13.27
N ILE A 347 4.36 7.28 -13.77
CA ILE A 347 4.89 8.64 -13.64
C ILE A 347 5.14 8.98 -12.17
N TYR A 348 4.19 8.65 -11.31
CA TYR A 348 4.30 8.93 -9.90
C TYR A 348 5.46 8.14 -9.25
N PHE A 349 5.61 6.86 -9.60
CA PHE A 349 6.75 6.04 -9.19
C PHE A 349 8.08 6.60 -9.69
N MET A 350 8.13 7.09 -10.93
CA MET A 350 9.34 7.72 -11.49
C MET A 350 9.74 8.96 -10.69
N ILE A 351 8.77 9.84 -10.42
CA ILE A 351 8.99 11.10 -9.70
C ILE A 351 9.50 10.85 -8.29
N THR A 352 9.01 9.81 -7.61
CA THR A 352 9.41 9.55 -6.22
C THR A 352 10.72 8.79 -6.08
N TRP A 353 11.00 7.81 -6.96
CA TRP A 353 12.16 6.92 -6.80
C TRP A 353 13.41 7.33 -7.58
N TYR A 354 13.28 7.94 -8.77
CA TYR A 354 14.47 8.31 -9.56
C TYR A 354 15.34 9.38 -8.90
N PRO A 355 14.80 10.41 -8.21
CA PRO A 355 15.66 11.40 -7.55
C PRO A 355 16.61 10.76 -6.53
N GLU A 356 16.11 9.79 -5.75
CA GLU A 356 16.91 9.03 -4.80
C GLU A 356 17.99 8.20 -5.52
N ALA A 357 17.59 7.44 -6.56
CA ALA A 357 18.53 6.61 -7.31
C ALA A 357 19.64 7.44 -7.98
N ILE A 358 19.30 8.58 -8.58
CA ILE A 358 20.27 9.51 -9.18
C ILE A 358 21.20 10.08 -8.10
N ASN A 359 20.65 10.50 -6.97
CA ASN A 359 21.44 11.03 -5.86
C ASN A 359 22.40 9.98 -5.28
N ASN A 360 21.98 8.71 -5.18
CA ASN A 360 22.84 7.62 -4.74
C ASN A 360 24.01 7.40 -5.71
N ILE A 361 23.77 7.47 -7.02
CA ILE A 361 24.85 7.41 -8.03
C ILE A 361 25.83 8.57 -7.83
N VAL A 362 25.31 9.79 -7.71
CA VAL A 362 26.13 11.00 -7.47
C VAL A 362 26.96 10.83 -6.20
N TYR A 363 26.35 10.34 -5.11
CA TYR A 363 27.04 10.10 -3.85
C TYR A 363 28.15 9.07 -3.99
N ILE A 364 27.90 7.93 -4.64
CA ILE A 364 28.91 6.88 -4.86
C ILE A 364 30.14 7.40 -5.62
N TYR A 365 29.94 8.28 -6.61
CA TYR A 365 31.04 8.79 -7.43
C TYR A 365 31.74 10.04 -6.87
N THR A 366 31.03 10.88 -6.13
CA THR A 366 31.55 12.20 -5.71
C THR A 366 31.82 12.30 -4.22
N SER A 367 31.23 11.43 -3.39
CA SER A 367 31.19 11.55 -1.93
C SER A 367 30.76 12.95 -1.47
N SER A 368 29.93 13.62 -2.27
CA SER A 368 29.58 15.03 -2.03
C SER A 368 28.72 15.18 -0.77
N PRO A 369 29.09 16.05 0.19
CA PRO A 369 28.27 16.32 1.38
C PRO A 369 26.91 16.94 1.01
N VAL A 370 26.81 17.59 -0.14
CA VAL A 370 25.53 18.11 -0.67
C VAL A 370 24.58 16.95 -1.02
N SER A 371 25.10 15.88 -1.62
CA SER A 371 24.34 14.67 -1.97
C SER A 371 23.76 14.02 -0.72
N VAL A 372 24.57 13.90 0.34
CA VAL A 372 24.13 13.37 1.64
C VAL A 372 23.03 14.25 2.23
N SER A 373 23.21 15.58 2.21
CA SER A 373 22.22 16.52 2.73
C SER A 373 20.88 16.44 1.98
N LEU A 374 20.92 16.36 0.65
CA LEU A 374 19.71 16.23 -0.19
C LEU A 374 19.00 14.89 0.06
N GLN A 375 19.77 13.81 0.22
CA GLN A 375 19.22 12.49 0.49
C GLN A 375 18.45 12.47 1.81
N VAL A 376 19.13 12.84 2.89
CA VAL A 376 18.61 12.82 4.27
C VAL A 376 17.43 13.79 4.44
N LYS A 377 17.43 14.91 3.71
CA LYS A 377 16.37 15.90 3.84
C LYS A 377 15.18 15.65 2.93
N TYR A 378 15.36 15.16 1.71
CA TYR A 378 14.28 15.15 0.72
C TYR A 378 14.04 13.76 0.14
N PHE A 379 15.07 13.14 -0.41
CA PHE A 379 14.86 11.98 -1.27
C PHE A 379 14.45 10.72 -0.53
N PHE A 380 14.85 10.53 0.74
CA PHE A 380 14.36 9.41 1.56
C PHE A 380 12.84 9.43 1.76
N PHE A 381 12.20 10.60 1.78
CA PHE A 381 10.76 10.71 2.07
C PHE A 381 9.88 10.76 0.83
N LEU A 382 10.43 10.96 -0.37
CA LEU A 382 9.63 10.95 -1.58
C LEU A 382 8.94 9.59 -1.82
N PRO A 383 9.63 8.44 -1.67
CA PRO A 383 8.98 7.13 -1.74
C PRO A 383 7.86 6.93 -0.73
N ALA A 384 8.02 7.44 0.48
CA ALA A 384 7.00 7.36 1.52
C ALA A 384 5.66 8.00 1.09
N ILE A 385 5.74 9.16 0.42
CA ILE A 385 4.55 9.83 -0.12
C ILE A 385 3.83 8.93 -1.14
N LEU A 386 4.58 8.25 -2.02
CA LEU A 386 4.01 7.30 -2.97
C LEU A 386 3.26 6.19 -2.23
N GLU A 387 3.88 5.56 -1.23
CA GLU A 387 3.29 4.45 -0.49
C GLU A 387 1.97 4.83 0.20
N MET A 388 1.92 6.01 0.83
CA MET A 388 0.71 6.50 1.50
C MET A 388 -0.43 6.79 0.52
N THR A 389 -0.11 7.26 -0.68
CA THR A 389 -1.10 7.80 -1.62
C THR A 389 -1.50 6.83 -2.72
N LEU A 390 -0.69 5.79 -2.98
CA LEU A 390 -0.97 4.76 -4.00
C LEU A 390 -2.32 4.06 -3.82
N PRO A 391 -2.79 3.72 -2.59
CA PRO A 391 -4.12 3.14 -2.42
C PRO A 391 -5.23 4.10 -2.85
N MET A 392 -5.09 5.39 -2.56
CA MET A 392 -6.05 6.41 -2.97
C MET A 392 -6.09 6.56 -4.49
N VAL A 393 -4.92 6.67 -5.12
CA VAL A 393 -4.80 6.70 -6.59
C VAL A 393 -5.42 5.43 -7.19
N SER A 394 -5.26 4.27 -6.58
CA SER A 394 -5.88 3.02 -7.06
C SER A 394 -7.41 3.03 -6.97
N LEU A 395 -7.97 3.55 -5.86
CA LEU A 395 -9.42 3.64 -5.68
C LEU A 395 -10.10 4.58 -6.69
N PHE A 396 -9.50 5.74 -6.97
CA PHE A 396 -10.09 6.73 -7.89
C PHE A 396 -10.27 6.22 -9.33
N PHE A 397 -9.49 5.21 -9.73
CA PHE A 397 -9.47 4.70 -11.10
C PHE A 397 -10.14 3.34 -11.27
N LEU A 398 -10.58 2.68 -10.19
CA LEU A 398 -11.39 1.47 -10.27
C LEU A 398 -12.71 1.78 -10.99
N PRO A 399 -12.94 1.28 -12.22
CA PRO A 399 -14.12 1.62 -13.01
C PRO A 399 -15.40 1.11 -12.34
N ASP A 400 -15.28 0.02 -11.59
CA ASP A 400 -16.38 -0.55 -10.84
C ASP A 400 -16.68 0.25 -9.58
N PHE A 401 -15.71 0.94 -8.97
CA PHE A 401 -15.99 1.84 -7.84
C PHE A 401 -16.91 2.99 -8.27
N LYS A 402 -16.58 3.68 -9.36
CA LYS A 402 -17.45 4.72 -9.94
C LYS A 402 -18.80 4.15 -10.35
N ARG A 403 -18.84 2.97 -11.00
CA ARG A 403 -20.13 2.36 -11.37
C ARG A 403 -20.96 1.97 -10.15
N THR A 404 -20.36 1.43 -9.10
CA THR A 404 -21.07 1.03 -7.89
C THR A 404 -21.60 2.26 -7.17
N VAL A 405 -20.80 3.32 -7.03
CA VAL A 405 -21.22 4.58 -6.42
C VAL A 405 -22.29 5.30 -7.26
N PHE A 406 -22.12 5.41 -8.59
CA PHE A 406 -23.03 6.17 -9.45
C PHE A 406 -24.23 5.39 -10.03
N ARG A 407 -24.18 4.05 -10.17
CA ARG A 407 -25.35 3.24 -10.58
C ARG A 407 -26.44 3.17 -9.52
N PHE A 408 -26.19 3.71 -8.31
CA PHE A 408 -27.27 3.99 -7.37
C PHE A 408 -28.36 4.90 -7.92
N ARG A 409 -28.21 5.49 -9.12
CA ARG A 409 -29.28 6.21 -9.81
C ARG A 409 -30.11 5.41 -10.83
N GLN A 410 -29.65 4.30 -11.42
CA GLN A 410 -30.27 3.78 -12.68
C GLN A 410 -30.60 2.28 -12.77
N THR A 411 -30.82 1.55 -11.67
CA THR A 411 -31.43 0.20 -11.77
C THR A 411 -32.96 0.29 -11.81
N THR A 412 -33.51 0.47 -13.00
CA THR A 412 -34.86 -0.02 -13.34
C THR A 412 -34.81 -1.54 -13.28
N VAL A 413 -35.51 -2.13 -12.32
CA VAL A 413 -35.68 -3.57 -12.21
C VAL A 413 -36.50 -4.01 -13.42
N ARG A 414 -35.87 -4.64 -14.42
CA ARG A 414 -36.64 -5.38 -15.43
C ARG A 414 -37.18 -6.62 -14.73
N PRO A 415 -38.51 -6.81 -14.65
CA PRO A 415 -39.08 -8.02 -14.08
C PRO A 415 -38.55 -9.22 -14.87
N VAL A 416 -38.08 -10.24 -14.15
CA VAL A 416 -37.74 -11.53 -14.75
C VAL A 416 -39.07 -12.17 -15.14
N THR A 417 -39.43 -12.08 -16.42
CA THR A 417 -40.52 -12.89 -16.97
C THR A 417 -40.05 -14.34 -16.97
N PHE A 418 -40.47 -15.11 -15.96
CA PHE A 418 -40.37 -16.56 -16.00
C PHE A 418 -41.24 -17.06 -17.15
N ASN A 419 -40.63 -17.35 -18.29
CA ASN A 419 -41.31 -18.12 -19.34
C ASN A 419 -41.48 -19.55 -18.82
N LEU A 420 -42.65 -19.82 -18.25
CA LEU A 420 -43.08 -21.14 -17.76
C LEU A 420 -43.25 -22.18 -18.90
N GLN A 421 -43.08 -21.79 -20.16
CA GLN A 421 -43.45 -22.61 -21.32
C GLN A 421 -42.50 -23.78 -21.65
N THR A 422 -41.32 -23.90 -21.02
CA THR A 422 -40.38 -24.99 -21.35
C THR A 422 -40.38 -26.20 -20.41
N MET A 423 -41.25 -26.27 -19.40
CA MET A 423 -41.32 -27.45 -18.50
C MET A 423 -42.35 -28.51 -18.90
N THR A 424 -43.21 -28.27 -19.90
CA THR A 424 -44.22 -29.26 -20.34
C THR A 424 -43.76 -30.17 -21.49
N ALA A 425 -42.63 -29.91 -22.14
CA ALA A 425 -42.18 -30.68 -23.31
C ALA A 425 -41.16 -31.81 -23.02
N ARG A 426 -40.97 -32.23 -21.76
CA ARG A 426 -40.07 -33.34 -21.39
C ARG A 426 -40.77 -34.50 -20.65
N ARG A 427 -42.09 -34.54 -20.72
CA ARG A 427 -42.92 -35.67 -20.25
C ARG A 427 -43.97 -36.04 -21.31
N LEU A 428 -43.52 -36.24 -22.53
CA LEU A 428 -44.10 -37.07 -23.58
C LEU A 428 -42.89 -37.60 -24.35
#